data_AF-A0A4V2ZB99-F1
#
_entry.id   AF-A0A4V2ZB99-F1
#
_cell.length_a   1.000
_cell.length_b   1.000
_cell.length_c   1.000
_cell.angle_alpha   90.00
_cell.angle_beta   90.00
_cell.angle_gamma   90.00
#
_symmetry.space_group_name_H-M   'P 1'
#
loop_
_entity.id
_entity.type
_entity.pdbx_description
1 polymer ?
#
loop_
_entity_poly.entity_id
_entity_poly.type
_entity_poly.pdbx_seq_one_letter_code
_entity_poly.pdbx_strand_id
1 'polypeptide(L)'
;MAEDKPDVAWRVIGGLVGLVTAWAARKILGFVWVKATGKEPPIDTDSPEVSLGEAIGYAVLMGVGMSVAQIVVNRTAKKRYDAWKAVKQVTPGH
;
A
#
# COMPACT_ATOMS: atom_id res chain seq x y z
N MET A 1 -18.71 -35.74 -1.50
CA MET A 1 -18.20 -34.78 -0.51
C MET A 1 -17.39 -33.74 -1.27
N ALA A 2 -17.93 -32.54 -1.49
CA ALA A 2 -17.25 -31.46 -2.21
C ALA A 2 -17.43 -30.17 -1.40
N GLU A 3 -16.61 -30.04 -0.37
CA GLU A 3 -16.50 -28.86 0.49
C GLU A 3 -15.23 -28.09 0.10
N ASP A 4 -15.25 -27.37 -1.02
CA ASP A 4 -14.09 -26.58 -1.49
C ASP A 4 -14.52 -25.43 -2.42
N LYS A 5 -15.19 -24.38 -1.91
CA LYS A 5 -15.58 -23.22 -2.75
C LYS A 5 -15.50 -21.80 -2.13
N PRO A 6 -15.48 -21.56 -0.80
CA PRO A 6 -15.35 -20.19 -0.29
C PRO A 6 -13.91 -19.64 -0.41
N ASP A 7 -12.90 -20.49 -0.19
CA ASP A 7 -11.50 -20.07 -0.18
C ASP A 7 -10.96 -19.62 -1.53
N VAL A 8 -11.31 -20.33 -2.61
CA VAL A 8 -10.82 -19.97 -3.96
C VAL A 8 -11.42 -18.64 -4.42
N ALA A 9 -12.72 -18.45 -4.22
CA ALA A 9 -13.40 -17.20 -4.56
C ALA A 9 -12.80 -16.02 -3.78
N TRP A 10 -12.57 -16.18 -2.47
CA TRP A 10 -11.93 -15.15 -1.67
C TRP A 10 -10.47 -14.89 -2.07
N ARG A 11 -9.70 -15.91 -2.43
CA ARG A 11 -8.32 -15.74 -2.91
C ARG A 11 -8.28 -14.96 -4.22
N VAL A 12 -9.20 -15.23 -5.15
CA VAL A 12 -9.31 -14.48 -6.41
C VAL A 12 -9.68 -13.02 -6.14
N ILE A 13 -10.67 -12.77 -5.27
CA ILE A 13 -11.06 -11.41 -4.88
C ILE A 13 -9.87 -10.69 -4.21
N GLY A 14 -9.19 -11.34 -3.27
CA GLY A 14 -8.00 -10.79 -2.60
C GLY A 14 -6.89 -10.45 -3.59
N GLY A 15 -6.66 -11.32 -4.58
CA GLY A 15 -5.73 -11.07 -5.68
C GLY A 15 -6.11 -9.85 -6.51
N LEU A 16 -7.36 -9.75 -6.95
CA LEU A 16 -7.86 -8.60 -7.73
C LEU A 16 -7.77 -7.29 -6.94
N VAL A 17 -8.16 -7.30 -5.66
CA VAL A 17 -8.02 -6.14 -4.77
C VAL A 17 -6.56 -5.74 -4.63
N GLY A 18 -5.65 -6.71 -4.50
CA GLY A 18 -4.21 -6.47 -4.47
C GLY A 18 -3.70 -5.78 -5.74
N LEU A 19 -4.12 -6.24 -6.92
CA LEU A 19 -3.75 -5.65 -8.20
C LEU A 19 -4.25 -4.21 -8.34
N VAL A 20 -5.52 -3.95 -8.01
CA VAL A 20 -6.09 -2.59 -8.06
C VAL A 20 -5.36 -1.67 -7.07
N THR A 21 -5.04 -2.17 -5.88
CA THR A 21 -4.28 -1.43 -4.86
C THR A 21 -2.89 -1.07 -5.37
N ALA A 22 -2.18 -2.02 -5.99
CA ALA A 22 -0.85 -1.78 -6.55
C ALA A 22 -0.89 -0.76 -7.69
N TRP A 23 -1.89 -0.85 -8.59
CA TRP A 23 -2.08 0.10 -9.67
C TRP A 23 -2.37 1.52 -9.16
N ALA A 24 -3.27 1.64 -8.18
CA ALA A 24 -3.60 2.91 -7.56
C ALA A 24 -2.39 3.52 -6.83
N ALA A 25 -1.63 2.72 -6.09
CA ALA A 25 -0.40 3.16 -5.43
C ALA A 25 0.60 3.74 -6.44
N ARG A 26 0.82 3.06 -7.56
CA ARG A 26 1.72 3.55 -8.63
C ARG A 26 1.26 4.90 -9.19
N LYS A 27 -0.05 5.08 -9.40
CA LYS A 27 -0.62 6.37 -9.87
C LYS A 27 -0.44 7.48 -8.85
N ILE A 28 -0.73 7.22 -7.57
CA ILE A 28 -0.58 8.21 -6.49
C ILE A 28 0.88 8.63 -6.35
N LEU A 29 1.81 7.66 -6.32
CA LEU A 29 3.24 7.93 -6.21
C LEU A 29 3.75 8.75 -7.39
N GLY A 30 3.35 8.39 -8.63
CA GLY A 30 3.69 9.17 -9.81
C GLY A 30 3.15 10.60 -9.76
N PHE A 31 1.91 10.78 -9.29
CA PHE A 31 1.32 12.11 -9.14
C PHE A 31 2.04 12.95 -8.07
N VAL A 32 2.36 12.36 -6.92
CA VAL A 32 3.12 13.03 -5.86
C VAL A 32 4.49 13.46 -6.37
N TRP A 33 5.15 12.62 -7.16
CA TRP A 33 6.43 12.95 -7.77
C TRP A 33 6.32 14.13 -8.73
N VAL A 34 5.44 14.04 -9.74
CA VAL A 34 5.22 15.12 -10.70
C VAL A 34 4.86 16.42 -9.98
N LYS A 35 4.07 16.35 -8.91
CA LYS A 35 3.71 17.53 -8.11
C LYS A 35 4.88 18.11 -7.33
N ALA A 36 5.80 17.28 -6.85
CA ALA A 36 6.96 17.71 -6.06
C ALA A 36 8.12 18.21 -6.94
N THR A 37 8.38 17.54 -8.06
CA THR A 37 9.56 17.79 -8.93
C THR A 37 9.20 18.48 -10.25
N GLY A 38 7.94 18.45 -10.67
CA GLY A 38 7.49 18.96 -11.97
C GLY A 38 7.85 18.05 -13.15
N LYS A 39 8.47 16.89 -12.91
CA LYS A 39 9.03 16.00 -13.92
C LYS A 39 8.34 14.65 -13.93
N GLU A 40 8.44 13.94 -15.04
CA GLU A 40 7.91 12.59 -15.14
C GLU A 40 8.63 11.65 -14.15
N PRO A 41 7.92 10.70 -13.52
CA PRO A 41 8.52 9.80 -12.55
C PRO A 41 9.58 8.91 -13.22
N PRO A 42 10.79 8.77 -12.65
CA PRO A 42 11.88 7.97 -13.21
C PRO A 42 11.57 6.48 -13.02
N ILE A 43 10.67 5.97 -13.87
CA ILE A 43 10.27 4.56 -13.91
C ILE A 43 11.09 3.78 -14.92
N ASP A 44 11.63 4.47 -15.93
CA ASP A 44 12.52 3.90 -16.92
C ASP A 44 13.98 4.13 -16.50
N THR A 45 14.55 3.12 -15.86
CA THR A 45 15.97 3.09 -15.46
C THR A 45 16.93 2.96 -16.64
N ASP A 46 16.43 2.63 -17.82
CA ASP A 46 17.22 2.43 -19.06
C ASP A 46 17.29 3.71 -19.93
N SER A 47 16.52 4.75 -19.61
CA SER A 47 16.52 5.99 -20.37
C SER A 47 17.70 6.87 -19.93
N PRO A 48 18.68 7.20 -20.81
CA PRO A 48 19.86 8.01 -20.48
C PRO A 48 19.54 9.44 -20.01
N GLU A 49 18.27 9.83 -20.02
CA GLU A 49 17.73 11.11 -19.59
C GLU A 49 17.47 11.16 -18.07
N VAL A 50 17.42 10.01 -17.38
CA VAL A 50 17.29 9.96 -15.91
C VAL A 50 18.66 10.20 -15.28
N SER A 51 18.89 11.40 -14.74
CA SER A 51 20.14 11.68 -14.02
C SER A 51 20.24 10.82 -12.74
N LEU A 52 21.45 10.38 -12.40
CA LEU A 52 21.72 9.57 -11.18
C LEU A 52 21.18 10.23 -9.90
N GLY A 53 21.25 11.55 -9.80
CA GLY A 53 20.70 12.30 -8.67
C GLY A 53 19.18 12.22 -8.58
N GLU A 54 18.49 12.18 -9.72
CA GLU A 54 17.04 12.07 -9.79
C GLU A 54 16.56 10.67 -9.40
N ALA A 55 17.29 9.62 -9.84
CA ALA A 55 17.05 8.24 -9.42
C ALA A 55 17.28 8.04 -7.91
N ILE A 56 18.37 8.60 -7.35
CA ILE A 56 18.64 8.54 -5.91
C ILE A 56 17.56 9.30 -5.12
N GLY A 57 17.16 10.48 -5.58
CA GLY A 57 16.07 11.26 -4.96
C GLY A 57 14.75 10.47 -4.94
N TYR A 58 14.42 9.80 -6.03
CA TYR A 58 13.26 8.91 -6.10
C TYR A 58 13.36 7.73 -5.16
N ALA A 59 14.51 7.06 -5.12
CA ALA A 59 14.75 5.93 -4.22
C ALA A 59 14.62 6.32 -2.74
N VAL A 60 15.16 7.47 -2.34
CA VAL A 60 15.01 7.99 -0.97
C VAL A 60 13.56 8.32 -0.65
N LEU A 61 12.86 9.00 -1.57
CA LEU A 61 11.43 9.30 -1.37
C LEU A 61 10.59 8.04 -1.25
N MET A 62 10.86 7.01 -2.04
CA MET A 62 10.20 5.72 -1.95
C MET A 62 10.54 4.98 -0.65
N GLY A 63 11.82 4.93 -0.27
CA GLY A 63 12.26 4.26 0.95
C GLY A 63 11.68 4.89 2.21
N VAL A 64 11.78 6.22 2.32
CA VAL A 64 11.24 6.97 3.47
C VAL A 64 9.72 6.94 3.46
N GLY A 65 9.10 7.20 2.30
CA GLY A 65 7.65 7.20 2.16
C GLY A 65 7.01 5.87 2.54
N MET A 66 7.60 4.75 2.09
CA MET A 66 7.09 3.42 2.44
C MET A 66 7.27 3.10 3.92
N SER A 67 8.39 3.51 4.52
CA SER A 67 8.64 3.31 5.96
C SER A 67 7.60 4.06 6.81
N VAL A 68 7.33 5.32 6.47
CA VAL A 68 6.29 6.12 7.13
C VAL A 68 4.91 5.49 6.93
N ALA A 69 4.58 5.06 5.72
CA ALA A 69 3.31 4.40 5.42
C ALA A 69 3.13 3.14 6.29
N GLN A 70 4.15 2.30 6.42
CA GLN A 70 4.10 1.10 7.27
C GLN A 70 3.82 1.44 8.74
N ILE A 71 4.45 2.49 9.27
CA ILE A 71 4.20 2.96 10.65
C ILE A 71 2.73 3.39 10.81
N VAL A 72 2.22 4.19 9.88
CA VAL A 72 0.82 4.67 9.92
C VAL A 72 -0.16 3.52 9.81
N VAL A 73 0.08 2.59 8.89
CA VAL A 73 -0.76 1.40 8.70
C VAL A 73 -0.77 0.55 9.96
N ASN A 74 0.39 0.21 10.53
CA ASN A 74 0.48 -0.60 11.74
C ASN A 74 -0.21 0.06 12.93
N ARG A 75 -0.03 1.37 13.12
CA ARG A 75 -0.70 2.13 14.19
C ARG A 75 -2.22 2.12 14.02
N THR A 76 -2.69 2.32 12.80
CA THR A 76 -4.13 2.35 12.49
C THR A 76 -4.76 0.98 12.66
N ALA A 77 -4.10 -0.08 12.16
CA ALA A 77 -4.52 -1.46 12.33
C ALA A 77 -4.62 -1.83 13.81
N LYS A 78 -3.59 -1.50 14.59
CA LYS A 78 -3.60 -1.72 16.05
C LYS A 78 -4.75 -0.98 16.73
N LYS A 79 -4.94 0.31 16.45
CA LYS A 79 -6.05 1.11 17.03
C LYS A 79 -7.41 0.50 16.69
N ARG A 80 -7.61 0.06 15.44
CA ARG A 80 -8.87 -0.53 14.98
C ARG A 80 -9.15 -1.88 15.62
N TYR A 81 -8.10 -2.69 15.78
CA TYR A 81 -8.16 -3.98 16.46
C TYR A 81 -8.47 -3.81 17.96
N ASP A 82 -7.77 -2.91 18.63
CA ASP A 82 -7.99 -2.61 20.05
C ASP A 82 -9.42 -2.09 20.28
N ALA A 83 -9.93 -1.21 19.40
CA ALA A 83 -11.33 -0.76 19.43
C ALA A 83 -12.34 -1.90 19.24
N TRP A 84 -12.07 -2.84 18.34
CA TRP A 84 -12.95 -4.01 18.14
C TRP A 84 -12.92 -4.97 19.34
N LYS A 85 -11.74 -5.16 19.95
CA LYS A 85 -11.61 -5.93 21.20
C LYS A 85 -12.37 -5.29 22.35
N ALA A 86 -12.28 -3.96 22.51
CA ALA A 86 -12.99 -3.23 23.54
C ALA A 86 -14.52 -3.40 23.41
N VAL A 87 -15.06 -3.34 22.18
CA VAL A 87 -16.48 -3.59 21.92
C VAL A 87 -16.88 -5.04 22.29
N LYS A 88 -16.04 -6.03 21.98
CA LYS A 88 -16.32 -7.43 22.35
C LYS A 88 -16.25 -7.71 23.85
N GLN A 89 -15.37 -7.04 24.59
CA GLN A 89 -15.23 -7.24 26.04
C GLN A 89 -16.35 -6.57 26.86
N VAL A 90 -17.02 -5.55 26.30
CA VAL A 90 -18.13 -4.84 26.95
C VAL A 90 -19.48 -5.56 26.80
N THR A 91 -19.55 -6.66 26.05
CA THR A 91 -20.70 -7.60 26.11
C THR A 91 -20.26 -8.89 26.82
N PRO A 92 -20.17 -8.92 28.16
CA PRO A 92 -20.24 -10.18 28.88
C PRO A 92 -21.62 -10.77 28.60
N GLY A 93 -21.66 -12.03 28.18
CA GLY A 93 -22.92 -12.73 27.96
C GLY A 93 -23.84 -12.61 29.18
N HIS A 94 -25.09 -12.26 28.91
CA HIS A 94 -26.21 -12.89 29.59
C HIS A 94 -26.52 -14.20 28.87
#